data_AF-A0A073JFR9-F1
#
_entry.id   AF-A0A073JFR9-F1
#
_cell.length_a   1.000
_cell.length_b   1.000
_cell.length_c   1.000
_cell.angle_alpha   90.00
_cell.angle_beta   90.00
_cell.angle_gamma   90.00
#
_symmetry.space_group_name_H-M   'P 1'
#
loop_
_entity.id
_entity.type
_entity.pdbx_description
1 polymer ?
#
loop_
_entity_poly.entity_id
_entity_poly.type
_entity_poly.pdbx_seq_one_letter_code
_entity_poly.pdbx_strand_id
1 'polypeptide(L)'
;MAFDLAEDAGGWTGLELDVYGNDERYDLRLRTTRLTRAWQSFRTEFVATAAWTTIKVPFDALEAYRTDASFDASELRRVGVVAVGREFAVDVAVSGVRLY
;
A
#
# COMPACT_ATOMS: atom_id res chain seq x y z
N MET A 1 -0.03 -5.80 -8.14
CA MET A 1 -1.50 -5.62 -8.27
C MET A 1 -1.90 -4.24 -7.75
N ALA A 2 -3.09 -3.73 -8.11
CA ALA A 2 -3.59 -2.45 -7.60
C ALA A 2 -5.11 -2.46 -7.44
N PHE A 3 -5.61 -1.69 -6.47
CA PHE A 3 -7.01 -1.57 -6.09
C PHE A 3 -7.37 -0.08 -6.02
N ASP A 4 -8.43 0.31 -6.71
CA ASP A 4 -8.96 1.67 -6.63
C ASP A 4 -9.96 1.76 -5.47
N LEU A 5 -9.87 2.85 -4.71
CA LEU A 5 -10.78 3.17 -3.62
C LEU A 5 -11.77 4.24 -4.09
N ALA A 6 -13.05 3.99 -3.81
CA ALA A 6 -14.15 4.91 -4.10
C ALA A 6 -14.59 5.72 -2.87
N GLU A 7 -14.15 5.34 -1.68
CA GLU A 7 -14.57 5.91 -0.40
C GLU A 7 -13.55 6.91 0.15
N ASP A 8 -14.05 7.91 0.88
CA ASP A 8 -13.23 8.90 1.57
C ASP A 8 -12.57 8.26 2.81
N ALA A 9 -11.24 8.24 2.84
CA ALA A 9 -10.48 7.67 3.95
C ALA A 9 -10.08 8.69 5.03
N GLY A 10 -10.54 9.95 4.96
CA GLY A 10 -10.14 11.05 5.84
C GLY A 10 -10.49 10.88 7.33
N GLY A 11 -11.48 10.03 7.65
CA GLY A 11 -11.86 9.70 9.03
C GLY A 11 -11.09 8.53 9.64
N TRP A 12 -10.17 7.92 8.90
CA TRP A 12 -9.49 6.68 9.27
C TRP A 12 -8.01 6.91 9.55
N THR A 13 -7.39 5.95 10.22
CA THR A 13 -5.99 6.04 10.69
C THR A 13 -5.04 5.14 9.92
N GLY A 14 -5.54 4.15 9.18
CA GLY A 14 -4.71 3.32 8.34
C GLY A 14 -5.47 2.34 7.46
N LEU A 15 -4.70 1.42 6.88
CA LEU A 15 -5.17 0.29 6.08
C LEU A 15 -4.86 -1.04 6.76
N GLU A 16 -5.80 -1.97 6.68
CA GLU A 16 -5.56 -3.38 6.91
C GLU A 16 -5.59 -4.15 5.60
N LEU A 17 -4.65 -5.07 5.41
CA LEU A 17 -4.62 -5.96 4.25
C LEU A 17 -4.48 -7.41 4.72
N ASP A 18 -5.31 -8.30 4.20
CA ASP A 18 -5.09 -9.73 4.35
C ASP A 18 -4.21 -10.21 3.22
N VAL A 19 -3.02 -10.68 3.55
CA VAL A 19 -1.99 -11.07 2.59
C VAL A 19 -1.52 -12.50 2.84
N TYR A 20 -1.19 -13.18 1.75
CA TYR A 20 -0.44 -14.43 1.73
C TYR A 20 0.69 -14.26 0.70
N GLY A 21 1.86 -14.82 0.97
CA GLY A 21 2.97 -14.80 0.02
C GLY A 21 3.98 -15.90 0.29
N ASN A 22 5.24 -15.59 0.05
CA ASN A 22 6.36 -16.52 0.05
C ASN A 22 7.52 -16.07 0.96
N ASP A 23 7.19 -15.39 2.06
CA ASP A 23 8.11 -14.81 3.03
C ASP A 23 9.04 -13.73 2.48
N GLU A 24 8.73 -13.20 1.29
CA GLU A 24 9.47 -12.11 0.65
C GLU A 24 8.90 -10.74 1.02
N ARG A 25 9.75 -9.71 0.88
CA ARG A 25 9.36 -8.31 1.06
C ARG A 25 8.77 -7.71 -0.22
N TYR A 26 7.68 -6.97 -0.04
CA TYR A 26 6.94 -6.23 -1.06
C TYR A 26 6.77 -4.76 -0.66
N ASP A 27 6.55 -3.90 -1.65
CA ASP A 27 6.19 -2.49 -1.49
C ASP A 27 4.66 -2.35 -1.50
N LEU A 28 4.11 -1.66 -0.50
CA LEU A 28 2.79 -1.08 -0.56
C LEU A 28 2.90 0.37 -1.06
N ARG A 29 2.16 0.72 -2.11
CA ARG A 29 2.17 2.06 -2.72
C ARG A 29 0.77 2.65 -2.76
N LEU A 30 0.61 3.77 -2.08
CA LEU A 30 -0.61 4.56 -2.08
C LEU A 30 -0.46 5.74 -3.04
N ARG A 31 -1.56 6.06 -3.72
CA ARG A 31 -1.66 7.28 -4.52
C ARG A 31 -2.84 8.11 -4.08
N THR A 32 -2.61 9.42 -3.99
CA THR A 32 -3.62 10.43 -3.75
C THR A 32 -3.89 11.24 -5.02
N THR A 33 -4.95 12.06 -5.03
CA THR A 33 -5.27 12.97 -6.14
C THR A 33 -4.18 14.03 -6.39
N ARG A 34 -3.38 14.38 -5.37
CA ARG A 34 -2.23 15.31 -5.50
C ARG A 34 -1.06 14.74 -6.31
N LEU A 35 -0.99 13.42 -6.51
CA LEU A 35 0.12 12.80 -7.24
C LEU A 35 -0.14 12.78 -8.76
N THR A 36 0.45 13.73 -9.47
CA THR A 36 0.26 13.93 -10.92
C THR A 36 1.20 13.09 -11.78
N ARG A 37 2.28 12.54 -11.23
CA ARG A 37 3.29 11.77 -11.99
C ARG A 37 3.23 10.28 -11.66
N ALA A 38 3.48 9.42 -12.64
CA ALA A 38 3.36 7.96 -12.49
C ALA A 38 4.36 7.37 -11.47
N TRP A 39 5.53 7.99 -11.30
CA TRP A 39 6.58 7.53 -10.38
C TRP A 39 6.45 8.04 -8.94
N GLN A 40 5.45 8.88 -8.66
CA GLN A 40 5.18 9.37 -7.30
C GLN A 40 4.32 8.39 -6.52
N SER A 41 4.58 8.24 -5.24
CA SER A 41 3.75 7.45 -4.33
C SER A 41 4.00 7.83 -2.89
N PHE A 42 3.07 7.48 -2.02
CA PHE A 42 3.34 7.25 -0.60
C PHE A 42 3.55 5.76 -0.42
N ARG A 43 4.58 5.33 0.30
CA ARG A 43 4.94 3.92 0.33
C ARG A 43 5.41 3.44 1.69
N THR A 44 5.28 2.14 1.89
CA THR A 44 5.91 1.41 2.99
C THR A 44 6.22 -0.01 2.52
N GLU A 45 7.06 -0.73 3.24
CA GLU A 45 7.39 -2.12 2.94
C GLU A 45 6.66 -3.06 3.90
N PHE A 46 6.34 -4.26 3.43
CA PHE A 46 5.82 -5.34 4.28
C PHE A 46 6.35 -6.69 3.81
N VAL A 47 6.30 -7.69 4.69
CA VAL A 47 6.62 -9.08 4.35
C VAL A 47 5.31 -9.83 4.13
N ALA A 48 5.19 -10.50 2.97
CA ALA A 48 4.05 -11.36 2.68
C ALA A 48 4.40 -12.78 3.14
N THR A 49 3.95 -13.16 4.33
CA THR A 49 4.29 -14.45 4.94
C THR A 49 3.68 -15.63 4.19
N ALA A 50 4.28 -16.82 4.27
CA ALA A 50 3.71 -18.08 3.77
C ALA A 50 2.51 -18.61 4.60
N ALA A 51 1.71 -17.69 5.12
CA ALA A 51 0.46 -17.88 5.84
C ALA A 51 -0.40 -16.62 5.68
N TRP A 52 -1.72 -16.79 5.68
CA TRP A 52 -2.64 -15.65 5.66
C TRP A 52 -2.47 -14.82 6.93
N THR A 53 -2.07 -13.56 6.73
CA THR A 53 -1.79 -12.61 7.81
C THR A 53 -2.47 -11.30 7.50
N THR A 54 -3.12 -10.70 8.49
CA THR A 54 -3.60 -9.31 8.40
C THR A 54 -2.46 -8.38 8.80
N ILE A 55 -1.98 -7.58 7.85
CA ILE A 55 -1.02 -6.50 8.13
C ILE A 55 -1.78 -5.21 8.41
N LYS A 56 -1.27 -4.42 9.37
CA LYS A 56 -1.74 -3.07 9.69
C LYS A 56 -0.74 -2.05 9.20
N VAL A 57 -1.20 -1.12 8.39
CA VAL A 57 -0.40 -0.02 7.87
C VAL A 57 -1.01 1.29 8.34
N PRO A 58 -0.52 1.87 9.44
CA PRO A 58 -0.83 3.23 9.83
C PRO A 58 -0.47 4.22 8.71
N PHE A 59 -1.28 5.26 8.52
CA PHE A 59 -0.99 6.29 7.52
C PHE A 59 0.26 7.12 7.84
N ASP A 60 0.63 7.24 9.11
CA ASP A 60 1.85 7.92 9.56
C ASP A 60 3.15 7.12 9.26
N ALA A 61 3.03 5.82 9.01
CA ALA A 61 4.12 4.95 8.58
C ALA A 61 4.43 5.05 7.07
N LEU A 62 3.67 5.86 6.33
CA LEU A 62 3.86 6.06 4.89
C LEU A 62 4.93 7.11 4.62
N GLU A 63 5.87 6.77 3.76
CA GLU A 63 6.92 7.67 3.32
C GLU A 63 6.58 8.28 1.95
N ALA A 64 6.75 9.60 1.83
CA ALA A 64 6.65 10.28 0.54
C ALA A 64 7.81 9.86 -0.37
N TYR A 65 7.49 9.42 -1.60
CA TYR A 65 8.47 9.01 -2.59
C TYR A 65 8.41 9.89 -3.84
N ARG A 66 9.50 10.62 -4.11
CA ARG A 66 9.66 11.52 -5.26
C ARG A 66 8.58 12.62 -5.35
N THR A 67 8.07 13.06 -4.21
CA THR A 67 7.05 14.11 -4.07
C THR A 67 7.30 14.91 -2.79
N ASP A 68 6.94 16.20 -2.81
CA ASP A 68 6.95 17.08 -1.63
C ASP A 68 5.57 17.17 -0.96
N ALA A 69 4.57 16.46 -1.50
CA ALA A 69 3.22 16.41 -0.91
C ALA A 69 3.23 15.62 0.41
N SER A 70 2.43 16.07 1.37
CA SER A 70 2.06 15.27 2.55
C SER A 70 0.95 14.28 2.20
N PHE A 71 0.96 13.13 2.87
CA PHE A 71 -0.13 12.16 2.74
C PHE A 71 -1.43 12.75 3.32
N ASP A 72 -2.52 12.59 2.58
CA ASP A 72 -3.86 13.02 2.96
C ASP A 72 -4.81 11.88 2.64
N ALA A 73 -5.38 11.26 3.69
CA ALA A 73 -6.21 10.08 3.54
C ALA A 73 -7.51 10.39 2.79
N SER A 74 -8.05 11.61 2.90
CA SER A 74 -9.28 12.01 2.20
C SER A 74 -9.12 12.01 0.67
N GLU A 75 -7.87 12.06 0.20
CA GLU A 75 -7.52 12.06 -1.21
C GLU A 75 -7.04 10.70 -1.71
N LEU A 76 -7.06 9.65 -0.87
CA LEU A 76 -6.62 8.32 -1.24
C LEU A 76 -7.45 7.76 -2.41
N ARG A 77 -6.77 7.34 -3.48
CA ARG A 77 -7.42 6.84 -4.70
C ARG A 77 -7.06 5.41 -5.03
N ARG A 78 -5.83 4.99 -4.73
CA ARG A 78 -5.31 3.70 -5.15
C ARG A 78 -4.33 3.13 -4.15
N VAL A 79 -4.44 1.83 -3.91
CA VAL A 79 -3.50 1.02 -3.14
C VAL A 79 -2.88 -0.02 -4.08
N GLY A 80 -1.57 -0.10 -4.13
CA GLY A 80 -0.83 -1.03 -4.99
C GLY A 80 0.13 -1.89 -4.19
N VAL A 81 0.21 -3.17 -4.52
CA VAL A 81 1.25 -4.10 -4.02
C VAL A 81 2.21 -4.40 -5.15
N VAL A 82 3.51 -4.16 -4.91
CA VAL A 82 4.55 -4.20 -5.93
C VAL A 82 5.73 -5.02 -5.44
N ALA A 83 6.18 -5.97 -6.28
CA ALA A 83 7.49 -6.60 -6.14
C ALA A 83 8.53 -5.72 -6.85
N VAL A 84 9.52 -5.21 -6.13
CA VAL A 84 10.53 -4.29 -6.68
C VAL A 84 11.84 -4.39 -5.92
N GLY A 85 12.94 -3.98 -6.54
CA GLY A 85 14.24 -3.77 -5.88
C GLY A 85 15.18 -4.97 -5.86
N ARG A 86 14.70 -6.18 -6.17
CA ARG A 86 15.54 -7.39 -6.34
C ARG A 86 14.83 -8.43 -7.23
N GLU A 87 15.59 -9.43 -7.67
CA GLU A 87 15.06 -10.61 -8.35
C GLU A 87 14.58 -11.65 -7.32
N PHE A 88 13.34 -12.15 -7.50
CA PHE A 88 12.77 -13.26 -6.76
C PHE A 88 11.51 -13.78 -7.49
N ALA A 89 11.07 -15.00 -7.18
CA ALA A 89 9.80 -15.51 -7.66
C ALA A 89 8.65 -14.75 -6.98
N VAL A 90 7.84 -14.04 -7.75
CA VAL A 90 6.74 -13.24 -7.19
C VAL A 90 5.55 -14.14 -6.91
N ASP A 91 5.22 -14.33 -5.64
CA ASP A 91 4.02 -15.04 -5.21
C ASP A 91 3.35 -14.27 -4.05
N VAL A 92 2.26 -13.56 -4.36
CA VAL A 92 1.50 -12.79 -3.38
C VAL A 92 0.03 -12.78 -3.75
N ALA A 93 -0.81 -12.99 -2.74
CA ALA A 93 -2.25 -12.88 -2.82
C ALA A 93 -2.75 -11.86 -1.78
N VAL A 94 -3.81 -11.15 -2.16
CA VAL A 94 -4.53 -10.23 -1.27
C VAL A 94 -5.99 -10.60 -1.31
N SER A 95 -6.60 -10.86 -0.16
CA SER A 95 -8.01 -11.23 -0.05
C SER A 95 -8.90 -10.12 0.51
N GLY A 96 -8.32 -9.10 1.17
CA GLY A 96 -9.06 -7.97 1.70
C GLY A 96 -8.19 -6.72 1.83
N VAL A 97 -8.81 -5.56 1.60
CA VAL A 97 -8.25 -4.22 1.86
C VAL A 97 -9.33 -3.43 2.58
N ARG A 98 -9.03 -2.95 3.80
CA ARG A 98 -9.99 -2.28 4.69
C ARG A 98 -9.36 -1.04 5.31
N LEU A 99 -10.20 -0.07 5.67
CA LEU A 99 -9.82 1.09 6.47
C LEU A 99 -10.06 0.78 7.96
N TYR A 100 -9.25 1.35 8.85
CA TYR A 100 -9.40 1.24 10.31
C TYR A 100 -9.01 2.51 11.07
#